data_AF-A0A376U8R7-F1
#
_entry.id   AF-A0A376U8R7-F1
#
_cell.length_a   1.000
_cell.length_b   1.000
_cell.length_c   1.000
_cell.angle_alpha   90.00
_cell.angle_beta   90.00
_cell.angle_gamma   90.00
#
_symmetry.space_group_name_H-M   'P 1'
#
loop_
_entity.id
_entity.type
_entity.pdbx_description
1 polymer ?
#
loop_
_entity_poly.entity_id
_entity_poly.type
_entity_poly.pdbx_seq_one_letter_code
_entity_poly.pdbx_strand_id
1 'polypeptide(L)'
;MPINCRKWLTLQQAIAKELELTASAEILLWDDYFAPGYGVPNDEGMEAVKLLARLEGILLDPVYTGKAMAGLIDGISQKRFKDEGPILFIHTGGAPALFAYHPHV
;
A
#
# COMPACT_ATOMS: atom_id res chain seq x y z
N MET A 1 2.14 0.64 -15.63
CA MET A 1 1.14 0.86 -16.71
C MET A 1 -0.10 1.31 -15.95
N PRO A 2 -0.46 2.61 -15.94
CA PRO A 2 -1.35 3.12 -14.92
C PRO A 2 -2.66 2.36 -14.94
N ILE A 3 -3.12 1.89 -13.77
CA ILE A 3 -4.41 1.22 -13.66
C ILE A 3 -5.46 2.02 -14.41
N ASN A 4 -6.31 1.34 -15.18
CA ASN A 4 -7.40 1.96 -15.90
C ASN A 4 -8.35 2.66 -14.90
N CYS A 5 -8.10 3.96 -14.67
CA CYS A 5 -8.80 4.83 -13.72
C CYS A 5 -10.34 4.78 -13.93
N ARG A 6 -10.77 4.46 -15.15
CA ARG A 6 -12.19 4.28 -15.49
C ARG A 6 -12.86 3.15 -14.71
N LYS A 7 -12.16 2.06 -14.40
CA LYS A 7 -12.75 0.94 -13.63
C LYS A 7 -13.05 1.35 -12.18
N TRP A 8 -12.13 2.04 -11.52
CA TRP A 8 -12.30 2.48 -10.14
C TRP A 8 -13.36 3.56 -10.01
N LEU A 9 -13.42 4.49 -10.97
CA LEU A 9 -14.48 5.49 -11.02
C LEU A 9 -15.86 4.83 -11.15
N THR A 10 -16.01 3.82 -12.02
CA THR A 10 -17.27 3.08 -12.13
C THR A 10 -17.65 2.39 -10.81
N LEU A 11 -16.69 1.77 -10.11
CA LEU A 11 -16.94 1.14 -8.81
C LEU A 11 -17.32 2.17 -7.75
N GLN A 12 -16.63 3.29 -7.67
CA GLN A 12 -16.94 4.38 -6.74
C GLN A 12 -18.38 4.88 -6.94
N GLN A 13 -18.76 5.15 -8.19
CA GLN A 13 -20.12 5.64 -8.50
C GLN A 13 -21.19 4.59 -8.24
N ALA A 14 -20.89 3.30 -8.47
CA ALA A 14 -21.80 2.21 -8.14
C ALA A 14 -22.06 2.10 -6.63
N ILE A 15 -20.99 2.11 -5.83
CA ILE A 15 -21.09 2.05 -4.36
C ILE A 15 -21.76 3.31 -3.80
N ALA A 16 -21.42 4.49 -4.31
CA ALA A 16 -22.02 5.74 -3.88
C ALA A 16 -23.53 5.75 -4.12
N LYS A 17 -23.99 5.25 -5.29
CA LYS A 17 -25.41 5.11 -5.58
C LYS A 17 -26.12 4.14 -4.62
N GLU A 18 -25.50 3.01 -4.30
CA GLU A 18 -26.07 2.01 -3.38
C GLU A 18 -26.19 2.54 -1.94
N LEU A 19 -25.24 3.39 -1.53
CA LEU A 19 -25.24 4.02 -0.22
C LEU A 19 -26.04 5.35 -0.18
N GLU A 20 -26.71 5.74 -1.26
CA GLU A 20 -27.40 7.03 -1.41
C GLU A 20 -26.50 8.25 -1.15
N LEU A 21 -25.22 8.14 -1.53
CA LEU A 21 -24.20 9.17 -1.38
C LEU A 21 -23.80 9.77 -2.73
N THR A 22 -23.25 10.99 -2.68
CA THR A 22 -22.51 11.59 -3.81
C THR A 22 -21.01 11.47 -3.53
N ALA A 23 -20.29 10.73 -4.38
CA ALA A 23 -18.84 10.61 -4.28
C ALA A 23 -18.17 11.37 -5.43
N SER A 24 -17.37 12.39 -5.08
CA SER A 24 -16.61 13.21 -6.03
C SER A 24 -15.11 13.27 -5.71
N ALA A 25 -14.70 12.67 -4.58
CA ALA A 25 -13.29 12.62 -4.19
C ALA A 25 -12.49 11.81 -5.22
N GLU A 26 -11.35 12.36 -5.64
CA GLU A 26 -10.41 11.67 -6.52
C GLU A 26 -9.85 10.41 -5.84
N ILE A 27 -9.77 9.32 -6.60
CA ILE A 27 -9.16 8.07 -6.14
C ILE A 27 -7.72 8.04 -6.66
N LEU A 28 -6.77 8.17 -5.75
CA LEU A 28 -5.34 8.09 -6.04
C LEU A 28 -4.84 6.67 -5.76
N LEU A 29 -4.14 6.08 -6.72
CA LEU A 29 -3.58 4.73 -6.64
C LEU A 29 -2.17 4.73 -7.20
N TRP A 30 -1.24 4.10 -6.48
CA TRP A 30 0.11 3.82 -6.98
C TRP A 30 0.28 2.31 -7.12
N ASP A 31 0.49 1.85 -8.35
CA ASP A 31 0.59 0.43 -8.71
C ASP A 31 2.03 -0.04 -8.94
N ASP A 32 3.00 0.81 -8.60
CA ASP A 32 4.42 0.55 -8.82
C ASP A 32 4.98 -0.51 -7.85
N TYR A 33 4.33 -0.72 -6.70
CA TYR A 33 4.91 -1.45 -5.56
C TYR A 33 4.35 -2.87 -5.32
N PHE A 34 3.39 -3.32 -6.13
CA PHE A 34 2.76 -4.64 -5.91
C PHE A 34 3.44 -5.79 -6.66
N ALA A 35 4.27 -5.47 -7.66
CA ALA A 35 4.99 -6.45 -8.45
C ALA A 35 5.80 -7.40 -7.55
N PRO A 36 5.98 -8.69 -7.92
CA PRO A 36 5.56 -9.30 -9.19
C PRO A 36 4.08 -9.71 -9.22
N GLY A 37 3.37 -9.61 -8.09
CA GLY A 37 1.96 -9.94 -8.03
C GLY A 37 1.45 -10.12 -6.60
N TYR A 38 0.18 -10.48 -6.50
CA TYR A 38 -0.46 -10.76 -5.22
C TYR A 38 0.18 -11.97 -4.52
N GLY A 39 0.45 -11.84 -3.21
CA GLY A 39 1.01 -12.91 -2.40
C GLY A 39 2.49 -13.22 -2.66
N VAL A 40 3.15 -12.51 -3.58
CA VAL A 40 4.58 -12.67 -3.85
C VAL A 40 5.33 -11.47 -3.27
N PRO A 41 6.24 -11.67 -2.30
CA PRO A 41 7.06 -10.60 -1.75
C PRO A 41 7.96 -9.95 -2.81
N ASN A 42 8.39 -8.72 -2.54
CA ASN A 42 9.41 -8.00 -3.33
C ASN A 42 10.46 -7.37 -2.41
N ASP A 43 11.60 -7.01 -2.99
CA ASP A 43 12.75 -6.54 -2.23
C ASP A 43 12.44 -5.24 -1.50
N GLU A 44 11.76 -4.29 -2.14
CA GLU A 44 11.42 -3.00 -1.54
C GLU A 44 10.46 -3.16 -0.36
N GLY A 45 9.45 -4.02 -0.50
CA GLY A 45 8.51 -4.36 0.57
C GLY A 45 9.21 -5.04 1.74
N MET A 46 10.17 -5.94 1.47
CA MET A 46 10.92 -6.62 2.52
C MET A 46 11.94 -5.71 3.22
N GLU A 47 12.56 -4.77 2.51
CA GLU A 47 13.39 -3.76 3.13
C GLU A 47 12.56 -2.83 4.03
N ALA A 48 11.33 -2.48 3.63
CA ALA A 48 10.41 -1.73 4.50
C ALA A 48 10.02 -2.52 5.76
N VAL A 49 9.77 -3.83 5.65
CA VAL A 49 9.53 -4.71 6.82
C VAL A 49 10.72 -4.67 7.77
N LYS A 50 11.95 -4.86 7.26
CA LYS A 50 13.17 -4.84 8.08
C LYS A 50 13.41 -3.47 8.71
N LEU A 51 13.16 -2.40 7.96
CA LEU A 51 13.35 -1.02 8.42
C LEU A 51 12.47 -0.71 9.63
N LEU A 52 11.16 -0.95 9.52
CA LEU A 52 10.23 -0.67 10.62
C LEU A 52 10.45 -1.57 11.83
N ALA A 53 10.76 -2.85 11.60
CA ALA A 53 11.08 -3.76 12.69
C ALA A 53 12.34 -3.30 13.47
N ARG A 54 13.37 -2.81 12.76
CA ARG A 54 14.64 -2.36 13.37
C ARG A 54 14.52 -1.02 14.08
N LEU A 55 13.80 -0.07 13.49
CA LEU A 55 13.75 1.31 14.02
C LEU A 55 12.65 1.51 15.04
N GLU A 56 11.50 0.86 14.87
CA GLU A 56 10.28 1.15 15.65
C GLU A 56 9.72 -0.08 16.37
N GLY A 57 10.28 -1.27 16.13
CA GLY A 57 9.73 -2.53 16.68
C GLY A 57 8.34 -2.89 16.11
N ILE A 58 7.96 -2.30 14.97
CA ILE A 58 6.67 -2.55 14.32
C ILE A 58 6.82 -3.64 13.27
N LEU A 59 5.96 -4.67 13.34
CA LEU A 59 5.98 -5.80 12.43
C LEU A 59 4.99 -5.60 11.28
N LEU A 60 5.53 -5.28 10.11
CA LEU A 60 4.80 -5.33 8.85
C LEU A 60 4.77 -6.75 8.28
N ASP A 61 3.94 -6.97 7.28
CA ASP A 61 3.80 -8.24 6.56
C ASP A 61 4.32 -8.15 5.11
N PRO A 62 4.70 -9.29 4.50
CA PRO A 62 5.31 -9.31 3.18
C PRO A 62 4.31 -9.15 2.02
N VAL A 63 3.00 -9.21 2.28
CA VAL A 63 1.96 -9.18 1.24
C VAL A 63 1.31 -7.81 1.09
N TYR A 64 1.05 -7.11 2.20
CA TYR A 64 0.28 -5.85 2.17
C TYR A 64 1.09 -4.66 2.69
N THR A 65 1.34 -4.64 3.99
CA THR A 65 1.84 -3.49 4.73
C THR A 65 3.31 -3.20 4.44
N GLY A 66 4.13 -4.22 4.17
CA GLY A 66 5.49 -4.03 3.66
C GLY A 66 5.51 -3.27 2.34
N LYS A 67 4.66 -3.68 1.38
CA LYS A 67 4.54 -3.03 0.07
C LYS A 67 3.95 -1.62 0.15
N ALA A 68 2.92 -1.44 0.98
CA ALA A 68 2.34 -0.12 1.22
C ALA A 68 3.35 0.84 1.88
N MET A 69 4.16 0.35 2.82
CA MET A 69 5.21 1.14 3.46
C MET A 69 6.35 1.46 2.48
N ALA A 70 6.76 0.51 1.65
CA ALA A 70 7.71 0.77 0.56
C ALA A 70 7.21 1.90 -0.36
N GLY A 71 5.91 1.86 -0.72
CA GLY A 71 5.29 2.91 -1.51
C GLY A 71 5.22 4.28 -0.80
N LEU A 72 5.04 4.30 0.52
CA LEU A 72 5.11 5.53 1.32
C LEU A 72 6.53 6.10 1.28
N ILE A 73 7.55 5.28 1.56
CA ILE A 73 8.96 5.69 1.59
C ILE A 73 9.40 6.25 0.23
N ASP A 74 9.11 5.51 -0.85
CA ASP A 74 9.43 5.96 -2.20
C ASP A 74 8.62 7.19 -2.60
N GLY A 75 7.35 7.27 -2.17
CA GLY A 75 6.52 8.46 -2.36
C GLY A 75 7.11 9.73 -1.74
N ILE A 76 7.74 9.62 -0.57
CA ILE A 76 8.49 10.73 0.04
C ILE A 76 9.75 11.04 -0.79
N SER A 77 10.54 10.03 -1.13
CA SER A 77 11.79 10.17 -1.91
C SER A 77 11.57 10.88 -3.25
N GLN A 78 10.49 10.51 -3.94
CA GLN A 78 10.13 11.06 -5.26
C GLN A 78 9.23 12.31 -5.18
N LYS A 79 8.94 12.83 -3.97
CA LYS A 79 8.04 13.98 -3.77
C LYS A 79 6.66 13.79 -4.45
N ARG A 80 6.07 12.60 -4.33
CA ARG A 80 4.76 12.25 -4.92
C ARG A 80 3.57 12.78 -4.11
N PHE A 81 3.77 13.16 -2.86
CA PHE A 81 2.74 13.77 -2.01
C PHE A 81 2.56 15.26 -2.35
N LYS A 82 1.39 15.81 -2.00
CA LYS A 82 1.02 17.19 -2.32
C LYS A 82 1.97 18.22 -1.70
N ASP A 83 2.43 17.96 -0.49
CA ASP A 83 3.29 18.84 0.31
C ASP A 83 4.14 18.02 1.30
N GLU A 84 4.94 18.71 2.11
CA GLU A 84 5.81 18.12 3.15
C GLU A 84 5.10 17.96 4.50
N GLY A 85 3.76 17.95 4.50
CA GLY A 85 2.95 17.79 5.72
C GLY A 85 3.00 16.38 6.33
N PRO A 86 2.36 16.20 7.51
CA PRO A 86 2.31 14.91 8.18
C PRO A 86 1.61 13.83 7.34
N ILE A 87 2.15 12.61 7.36
CA ILE A 87 1.58 11.42 6.72
C ILE A 87 1.11 10.44 7.79
N LEU A 88 -0.14 9.97 7.68
CA LEU A 88 -0.68 8.88 8.50
C LEU A 88 -0.60 7.57 7.72
N PHE A 89 0.20 6.63 8.20
CA PHE A 89 0.21 5.26 7.68
C PHE A 89 -0.83 4.41 8.41
N ILE A 90 -1.74 3.77 7.67
CA ILE A 90 -2.72 2.84 8.23
C ILE A 90 -2.10 1.44 8.25
N HIS A 91 -1.62 1.02 9.41
CA HIS A 91 -1.10 -0.34 9.59
C HIS A 91 -2.25 -1.35 9.70
N THR A 92 -2.59 -2.00 8.58
CA THR A 92 -3.72 -2.94 8.46
C THR A 92 -3.47 -4.34 9.03
N GLY A 93 -2.34 -4.57 9.72
CA GLY A 93 -1.97 -5.87 10.28
C GLY A 93 -1.21 -6.78 9.30
N GLY A 94 -1.51 -8.08 9.33
CA GLY A 94 -0.89 -9.10 8.45
C GLY A 94 0.35 -9.80 9.00
N ALA A 95 0.93 -9.31 10.10
CA ALA A 95 2.18 -9.83 10.68
C ALA A 95 2.27 -11.37 10.84
N PRO A 96 1.20 -12.12 11.16
CA PRO A 96 1.28 -13.60 11.20
C PRO A 96 1.77 -14.25 9.89
N ALA A 97 1.61 -13.59 8.74
CA ALA A 97 2.12 -14.08 7.47
C ALA A 97 3.65 -14.23 7.46
N LEU A 98 4.40 -13.45 8.24
CA LEU A 98 5.86 -13.58 8.36
C LEU A 98 6.30 -15.03 8.63
N PHE A 99 5.54 -15.75 9.46
CA PHE A 99 5.85 -17.13 9.82
C PHE A 99 5.50 -18.14 8.71
N ALA A 100 4.52 -17.83 7.87
CA ALA A 100 4.16 -18.68 6.73
C ALA A 100 5.12 -18.50 5.55
N TYR A 101 5.71 -17.32 5.43
CA TYR A 101 6.65 -16.97 4.37
C TYR A 101 8.11 -17.33 4.73
N HIS A 102 8.42 -17.57 6.00
CA HIS A 102 9.71 -18.13 6.41
C HIS A 102 9.88 -19.59 5.92
N PRO A 103 11.08 -20.04 5.47
CA PRO A 103 12.35 -19.31 5.38
C PRO A 103 12.61 -18.68 4.00
N HIS A 104 11.64 -18.71 3.09
CA HIS A 104 11.84 -18.50 1.65
C HIS A 104 11.43 -17.11 1.17
N VAL A 105 11.53 -16.13 2.07
CA VAL A 105 11.44 -14.70 1.78
C VAL A 105 12.67 -14.00 2.29
#